data_AF-A0A5A7ZJ38-F1
#
_entry.id   AF-A0A5A7ZJ38-F1
#
_cell.length_a   1.000
_cell.length_b   1.000
_cell.length_c   1.000
_cell.angle_alpha   90.00
_cell.angle_beta   90.00
_cell.angle_gamma   90.00
#
_symmetry.space_group_name_H-M   'P 1'
#
loop_
_entity.id
_entity.type
_entity.pdbx_description
1 polymer ?
#
loop_
_entity_poly.entity_id
_entity_poly.type
_entity_poly.pdbx_seq_one_letter_code
_entity_poly.pdbx_strand_id
1 'polypeptide(L)'
;MDQYQVKSDLSTAARHATAIGDANFLQMMAITRDSQTTVAGNSNATAGISNVENLQGQLGAHITSIIQNVHSVAAEFEDKDAMIRQSLTTNYLPPKKEPTVTKKDLGLNTLTALEE
;
A
#
# COMPACT_ATOMS: atom_id res chain seq x y z
N MET A 1 -10.89 -21.74 -6.03
CA MET A 1 -9.54 -21.75 -6.64
C MET A 1 -8.96 -20.36 -6.44
N ASP A 2 -8.18 -20.13 -5.38
CA ASP A 2 -7.37 -18.91 -5.21
C ASP A 2 -5.95 -19.19 -5.71
N GLN A 3 -5.81 -19.54 -6.99
CA GLN A 3 -4.54 -20.03 -7.53
C GLN A 3 -3.51 -18.91 -7.77
N TYR A 4 -3.91 -17.64 -7.64
CA TYR A 4 -3.07 -16.47 -7.92
C TYR A 4 -3.08 -15.49 -6.75
N GLN A 5 -2.08 -15.59 -5.87
CA GLN A 5 -1.78 -14.56 -4.88
C GLN A 5 -0.88 -13.49 -5.51
N VAL A 6 -1.48 -12.55 -6.24
CA VAL A 6 -0.79 -11.30 -6.61
C VAL A 6 -1.11 -10.30 -5.51
N LYS A 7 -0.11 -10.00 -4.68
CA LYS A 7 -0.21 -9.01 -3.60
C LYS A 7 1.15 -8.35 -3.39
N SER A 8 1.19 -7.04 -3.54
CA SER A 8 2.34 -6.20 -3.28
C SER A 8 2.56 -6.08 -1.77
N ASP A 9 3.82 -6.12 -1.31
CA ASP A 9 4.16 -5.87 0.09
C ASP A 9 4.21 -4.37 0.38
N LEU A 10 3.02 -3.78 0.42
CA LEU A 10 2.80 -2.35 0.68
C LEU A 10 2.75 -2.04 2.17
N SER A 11 2.79 -3.10 2.99
CA SER A 11 2.49 -3.03 4.41
C SER A 11 3.55 -2.25 5.18
N THR A 12 4.81 -2.28 4.76
CA THR A 12 5.91 -1.72 5.54
C THR A 12 5.98 -0.21 5.42
N ALA A 13 5.92 0.34 4.20
CA ALA A 13 5.94 1.79 4.00
C ALA A 13 4.70 2.48 4.57
N ALA A 14 3.51 1.92 4.34
CA ALA A 14 2.27 2.46 4.90
C ALA A 14 2.24 2.39 6.43
N ARG A 15 2.70 1.28 7.04
CA ARG A 15 2.83 1.17 8.51
C ARG A 15 3.82 2.19 9.06
N HIS A 16 4.97 2.38 8.41
CA HIS A 16 5.94 3.40 8.84
C HIS A 16 5.37 4.82 8.68
N ALA A 17 4.63 5.10 7.61
CA ALA A 17 3.97 6.40 7.43
C ALA A 17 2.93 6.66 8.53
N THR A 18 2.11 5.67 8.87
CA THR A 18 1.18 5.76 10.01
C THR A 18 1.93 5.98 11.31
N ALA A 19 2.99 5.21 11.58
CA ALA A 19 3.79 5.36 12.79
C ALA A 19 4.48 6.74 12.87
N ILE A 20 4.93 7.30 11.74
CA ILE A 20 5.44 8.67 11.66
C ILE A 20 4.33 9.65 11.99
N GLY A 21 3.12 9.49 11.43
CA GLY A 21 1.97 10.34 11.71
C GLY A 21 1.57 10.33 13.18
N ASP A 22 1.49 9.14 13.78
CA ASP A 22 1.16 8.95 15.19
C ASP A 22 2.27 9.51 16.10
N ALA A 23 3.54 9.37 15.68
CA ALA A 23 4.68 9.94 16.37
C ALA A 23 4.92 11.42 16.05
N ASN A 24 4.18 12.01 15.10
CA ASN A 24 4.28 13.43 14.71
C ASN A 24 3.62 14.31 15.77
N PHE A 25 3.98 14.08 17.03
CA PHE A 25 3.91 15.00 18.13
C PHE A 25 4.92 16.13 17.88
N LEU A 26 4.66 16.96 16.87
CA LEU A 26 5.09 18.35 16.93
C LEU A 26 4.23 19.03 17.99
N GLN A 27 4.38 18.62 19.25
CA GLN A 27 3.88 19.40 20.36
C GLN A 27 4.61 20.73 20.27
N MET A 28 3.90 21.72 19.75
CA MET A 28 4.37 23.10 19.72
C MET A 28 4.84 23.43 21.13
N MET A 29 6.14 23.63 21.28
CA MET A 29 6.66 24.23 22.48
C MET A 29 6.09 25.64 22.52
N ALA A 30 5.13 25.87 23.41
CA ALA A 30 4.61 27.20 23.65
C ALA A 30 5.71 28.03 24.31
N ILE A 31 6.39 28.86 23.52
CA ILE A 31 7.42 29.76 24.03
C ILE A 31 6.72 31.01 24.56
N THR A 32 6.86 31.25 25.87
CA THR A 32 6.33 32.48 26.48
C THR A 32 7.20 33.65 26.03
N ARG A 33 6.55 34.69 25.49
CA ARG A 33 7.21 35.89 25.01
C ARG A 33 7.23 36.95 26.11
N ASP A 34 8.36 37.63 26.27
CA ASP A 34 8.44 38.84 27.09
C ASP A 34 7.85 40.01 26.30
N SER A 35 6.71 40.53 26.76
CA SER A 35 6.01 41.65 26.13
C SER A 35 6.34 43.02 26.75
N GLN A 36 7.11 43.06 27.84
CA GLN A 36 7.37 44.26 28.62
C GLN A 36 8.73 44.88 28.30
N THR A 37 9.72 44.06 27.96
CA THR A 37 11.07 44.53 27.64
C THR A 37 11.13 45.16 26.25
N THR A 38 11.59 46.41 26.15
CA THR A 38 11.63 47.19 24.89
C THR A 38 13.02 47.29 24.25
N VAL A 39 14.05 46.69 24.86
CA VAL A 39 15.41 46.71 24.28
C VAL A 39 15.48 45.85 23.01
N ALA A 40 16.36 46.24 22.07
CA ALA A 40 16.46 45.60 20.75
C ALA A 40 16.65 44.07 20.79
N GLY A 41 17.35 43.55 21.82
CA GLY A 41 17.52 42.11 22.02
C GLY A 41 16.19 41.35 22.14
N ASN A 42 15.17 41.94 22.78
CA ASN A 42 13.87 41.31 22.95
C ASN A 42 13.07 41.26 21.64
N SER A 43 13.14 42.32 20.83
CA SER A 43 12.55 42.32 19.48
C SER A 43 13.17 41.24 18.59
N ASN A 44 14.50 41.08 18.64
CA ASN A 44 15.20 40.04 17.89
C ASN A 44 14.81 38.63 18.35
N ALA A 45 14.72 38.42 19.66
CA ALA A 45 14.26 37.14 20.22
C ALA A 45 12.82 36.83 19.77
N THR A 46 11.92 37.83 19.84
CA THR A 46 10.53 37.70 19.38
C THR A 46 10.44 37.31 17.91
N ALA A 47 11.23 37.93 17.04
CA ALA A 47 11.29 37.58 15.62
C ALA A 47 11.84 36.15 15.41
N GLY A 48 12.87 35.76 16.15
CA GLY A 48 13.42 34.40 16.13
C GLY A 48 12.39 33.34 16.53
N ILE A 49 11.63 33.58 17.60
CA ILE A 49 10.54 32.69 18.04
C ILE A 49 9.50 32.53 16.93
N SER A 50 9.06 33.64 16.32
CA SER A 50 8.07 33.58 15.22
C SER A 50 8.57 32.79 14.02
N ASN A 51 9.86 32.88 13.67
CA ASN A 51 10.44 32.10 12.59
C ASN A 51 10.44 30.59 12.90
N VAL A 52 10.75 30.22 14.15
CA VAL A 52 10.71 28.82 14.60
C VAL A 52 9.29 28.27 14.57
N GLU A 53 8.31 29.01 15.10
CA GLU A 53 6.90 28.61 15.07
C GLU A 53 6.39 28.40 13.64
N ASN A 54 6.77 29.29 12.71
CA ASN A 54 6.41 29.14 11.30
C ASN A 54 7.06 27.90 10.67
N LEU A 55 8.36 27.70 10.89
CA LEU A 55 9.09 26.54 10.39
C LEU A 55 8.49 25.22 10.91
N GLN A 56 8.10 25.17 12.18
CA GLN A 56 7.42 24.02 12.77
C GLN A 56 6.09 23.72 12.07
N GLY A 57 5.29 24.75 11.79
CA GLY A 57 4.03 24.61 11.04
C GLY A 57 4.24 24.06 9.63
N GLN A 58 5.24 24.60 8.90
CA GLN A 58 5.59 24.13 7.56
C GLN A 58 6.06 22.66 7.57
N LEU A 59 6.90 22.29 8.54
CA LEU A 59 7.39 20.93 8.68
C LEU A 59 6.25 19.95 8.97
N GLY A 60 5.33 20.31 9.86
CA GLY A 60 4.16 19.48 10.19
C GLY A 60 3.25 19.25 8.98
N ALA A 61 2.98 20.31 8.21
CA ALA A 61 2.21 20.19 6.97
C ALA A 61 2.91 19.29 5.94
N HIS A 62 4.24 19.42 5.80
CA HIS A 62 5.01 18.62 4.85
C HIS A 62 5.04 17.13 5.22
N ILE A 63 5.27 16.80 6.50
CA ILE A 63 5.22 15.42 7.00
C ILE A 63 3.84 14.82 6.75
N THR A 64 2.77 15.58 7.02
CA THR A 64 1.39 15.13 6.75
C THR A 64 1.17 14.81 5.28
N SER A 65 1.67 15.65 4.37
CA SER A 65 1.60 15.41 2.93
C SER A 65 2.37 14.14 2.51
N ILE A 66 3.56 13.92 3.06
CA ILE A 66 4.34 12.69 2.79
C ILE A 66 3.55 11.45 3.20
N ILE A 67 2.93 11.46 4.39
CA ILE A 67 2.13 10.34 4.89
C ILE A 67 0.97 10.03 3.93
N GLN A 68 0.23 11.07 3.52
CA GLN A 68 -0.88 10.93 2.59
C GLN A 68 -0.43 10.35 1.23
N ASN A 69 0.71 10.80 0.71
CA ASN A 69 1.26 10.28 -0.54
C ASN A 69 1.62 8.79 -0.43
N VAL A 70 2.22 8.37 0.69
CA VAL A 70 2.54 6.94 0.91
C VAL A 70 1.27 6.10 0.96
N HIS A 71 0.22 6.58 1.64
CA HIS A 71 -1.08 5.89 1.65
C HIS A 71 -1.72 5.83 0.26
N SER A 72 -1.66 6.92 -0.51
CA SER A 72 -2.19 6.96 -1.89
C SER A 72 -1.50 5.94 -2.79
N VAL A 73 -0.17 5.91 -2.77
CA VAL A 73 0.60 4.94 -3.56
C VAL A 73 0.28 3.51 -3.13
N ALA A 74 0.18 3.24 -1.82
CA ALA A 74 -0.24 1.93 -1.34
C ALA A 74 -1.63 1.53 -1.87
N ALA A 75 -2.61 2.43 -1.86
CA ALA A 75 -3.92 2.15 -2.43
C ALA A 75 -3.85 1.84 -3.94
N GLU A 76 -3.07 2.61 -4.71
CA GLU A 76 -2.90 2.39 -6.16
C GLU A 76 -2.30 1.00 -6.47
N PHE A 77 -1.32 0.55 -5.69
CA PHE A 77 -0.77 -0.79 -5.84
C PHE A 77 -1.78 -1.88 -5.46
N GLU A 78 -2.59 -1.68 -4.41
CA GLU A 78 -3.64 -2.64 -4.04
C GLU A 78 -4.70 -2.78 -5.14
N ASP A 79 -5.10 -1.66 -5.76
CA ASP A 79 -5.99 -1.63 -6.92
C ASP A 79 -5.37 -2.37 -8.10
N LYS A 80 -4.08 -2.18 -8.38
CA LYS A 80 -3.39 -2.91 -9.45
C LYS A 80 -3.25 -4.39 -9.16
N ASP A 81 -2.96 -4.79 -7.94
CA ASP A 81 -2.96 -6.20 -7.54
C ASP A 81 -4.33 -6.83 -7.81
N ALA A 82 -5.43 -6.12 -7.47
CA ALA A 82 -6.79 -6.58 -7.72
C ALA A 82 -7.09 -6.74 -9.22
N MET A 83 -6.69 -5.76 -10.04
CA MET A 83 -6.84 -5.83 -11.50
C MET A 83 -6.07 -7.01 -12.11
N ILE A 84 -4.85 -7.29 -11.63
CA ILE A 84 -4.04 -8.41 -12.11
C ILE A 84 -4.68 -9.75 -11.70
N ARG A 85 -5.11 -9.89 -10.44
CA ARG A 85 -5.82 -11.11 -9.97
C ARG A 85 -7.06 -11.37 -10.81
N GLN A 86 -7.84 -10.33 -11.12
CA GLN A 86 -9.01 -10.46 -11.99
C GLN A 86 -8.62 -10.89 -13.40
N SER A 87 -7.58 -10.29 -13.98
CA SER A 87 -7.12 -10.62 -15.34
C SER A 87 -6.62 -12.06 -15.44
N LEU A 88 -5.89 -12.55 -14.44
CA LEU A 88 -5.43 -13.94 -14.38
C LEU A 88 -6.60 -14.92 -14.21
N THR A 89 -7.63 -14.54 -13.47
CA THR A 89 -8.84 -15.35 -13.28
C THR A 89 -9.68 -15.41 -14.56
N THR A 90 -9.88 -14.28 -15.24
CA THR A 90 -10.68 -14.20 -16.47
C THR A 90 -10.00 -14.86 -17.68
N ASN A 91 -8.66 -14.76 -17.79
CA ASN A 91 -7.91 -15.34 -18.91
C ASN A 91 -7.50 -16.80 -18.70
N TYR A 92 -7.85 -17.42 -17.57
CA TYR A 92 -7.63 -18.85 -17.36
C TYR A 92 -8.65 -19.66 -18.16
N LEU A 93 -8.26 -20.08 -19.37
CA LEU A 93 -8.89 -21.26 -19.98
C LEU A 93 -8.50 -22.44 -19.08
N PRO A 94 -9.45 -23.14 -18.41
CA PRO A 94 -9.09 -24.39 -17.75
C PRO A 94 -8.40 -25.28 -18.79
N PRO A 95 -7.37 -26.06 -18.40
CA PRO A 95 -6.74 -26.99 -19.33
C PRO A 95 -7.86 -27.77 -20.00
N LYS A 96 -7.92 -27.73 -21.34
CA LYS A 96 -8.86 -28.56 -22.10
C LYS A 96 -8.70 -29.95 -21.52
N LYS A 97 -9.73 -30.45 -20.83
CA LYS A 97 -9.74 -31.80 -20.27
C LYS A 97 -9.30 -32.69 -21.43
N GLU A 98 -8.13 -33.32 -21.33
CA GLU A 98 -7.64 -34.17 -22.41
C GLU A 98 -8.79 -35.12 -22.75
N PRO A 99 -9.17 -35.25 -24.05
CA PRO A 99 -10.25 -36.16 -24.41
C PRO A 99 -9.87 -37.52 -23.86
N THR A 100 -10.68 -38.03 -22.92
CA THR A 100 -10.52 -39.38 -22.40
C THR A 100 -10.86 -40.32 -23.54
N VAL A 101 -9.86 -40.74 -24.31
CA VAL A 101 -10.02 -41.73 -25.37
C VAL A 101 -10.34 -43.06 -24.70
N THR A 102 -11.59 -43.51 -24.80
CA THR A 102 -11.99 -44.82 -24.30
C THR A 102 -11.62 -45.90 -25.31
N LYS A 103 -11.48 -47.15 -24.86
CA LYS A 103 -11.22 -48.30 -25.76
C LYS A 103 -12.27 -48.41 -26.89
N LYS A 104 -13.50 -47.95 -26.62
CA LYS A 104 -14.60 -47.84 -27.58
C LYS A 104 -14.29 -46.83 -28.69
N ASP A 105 -13.65 -45.71 -28.35
CA ASP A 105 -13.25 -44.67 -29.30
C ASP A 105 -12.08 -45.09 -30.19
N LEU A 106 -11.31 -46.10 -29.77
CA LEU A 106 -10.24 -46.73 -30.54
C LEU A 106 -10.73 -47.95 -31.36
N GLY A 107 -12.02 -48.29 -31.33
CA GLY A 107 -12.56 -49.47 -32.02
C GLY A 107 -12.04 -50.80 -31.47
N LEU A 108 -11.41 -50.81 -30.29
CA LEU A 108 -10.84 -52.01 -29.66
C LEU A 108 -11.90 -52.67 -28.77
N ASN A 109 -12.95 -53.23 -29.39
CA ASN A 109 -13.83 -54.16 -28.68
C ASN A 109 -13.12 -55.51 -28.61
N THR A 110 -12.95 -56.01 -27.38
CA THR A 110 -12.35 -57.31 -27.09
C THR A 110 -13.08 -58.42 -27.84
N LEU A 111 -12.32 -59.16 -28.66
CA LEU A 111 -12.70 -60.47 -29.16
C LEU A 111 -13.21 -61.30 -27.97
N THR A 112 -14.49 -61.67 -28.00
CA THR A 112 -15.03 -62.72 -27.14
C THR A 112 -14.18 -63.96 -27.33
N ALA A 113 -13.54 -64.43 -26.25
CA ALA A 113 -12.96 -65.75 -26.21
C ALA A 113 -14.07 -66.76 -26.56
N LEU A 114 -13.89 -67.46 -27.67
CA LEU A 114 -14.57 -68.72 -27.93
C LEU A 114 -14.02 -69.71 -26.90
N GLU A 115 -14.80 -69.98 -25.86
CA GLU A 115 -14.59 -71.18 -25.04
C GLU A 115 -15.27 -72.34 -25.79
N GLU A 116 -14.47 -73.34 -26.14
CA GLU A 116 -14.87 -74.65 -26.66
C GLU A 116 -15.57 -75.50 -25.59
#